data_AF-A0A086AW02-F1
#
_entry.id   AF-A0A086AW02-F1
#
_cell.length_a   1.000
_cell.length_b   1.000
_cell.length_c   1.000
_cell.angle_alpha   90.00
_cell.angle_beta   90.00
_cell.angle_gamma   90.00
#
_symmetry.space_group_name_H-M   'P 1'
#
loop_
_entity.id
_entity.type
_entity.pdbx_description
1 polymer ?
#
loop_
_entity_poly.entity_id
_entity_poly.type
_entity_poly.pdbx_seq_one_letter_code
_entity_poly.pdbx_strand_id
1 'polypeptide(L)'
;MKIKEAYYFSYYTLYKAWSKNDSPFLSNDFRADICLIALKIWIFITIDAYLSIVLNIKSKLSITDLRGIIPVVVAIGTTLYFFTLSNKWKSYFELFENWPKRKRRTGYTIVWCLVIFIFVNLFFSVELMKSLKR
;
A
#
# COMPACT_ATOMS: atom_id res chain seq x y z
N MET A 1 -0.29 -19.46 -2.32
CA MET A 1 -0.99 -18.29 -2.89
C MET A 1 -0.06 -17.69 -3.93
N LYS A 2 -0.53 -17.46 -5.16
CA LYS A 2 0.30 -16.81 -6.20
C LYS A 2 0.47 -15.32 -5.86
N ILE A 3 1.51 -14.65 -6.38
CA ILE A 3 1.76 -13.22 -6.11
C ILE A 3 0.54 -12.35 -6.48
N LYS A 4 -0.08 -12.63 -7.62
CA LYS A 4 -1.31 -11.93 -8.06
C LYS A 4 -2.44 -12.08 -7.04
N GLU A 5 -2.69 -13.30 -6.57
CA GLU A 5 -3.72 -13.57 -5.55
C GLU A 5 -3.38 -12.88 -4.24
N ALA A 6 -2.11 -12.84 -3.85
CA ALA A 6 -1.65 -12.14 -2.66
C ALA A 6 -1.96 -10.64 -2.73
N TYR A 7 -1.69 -10.03 -3.88
CA TYR A 7 -1.97 -8.61 -4.12
C TYR A 7 -3.47 -8.30 -4.05
N TYR A 8 -4.32 -9.11 -4.70
CA TYR A 8 -5.78 -8.97 -4.56
C TYR A 8 -6.27 -9.25 -3.14
N PHE A 9 -5.65 -10.20 -2.42
CA PHE A 9 -6.00 -10.52 -1.04
C PHE A 9 -5.62 -9.38 -0.08
N SER A 10 -4.50 -8.70 -0.30
CA SER A 10 -4.12 -7.50 0.44
C SER A 10 -5.17 -6.40 0.25
N TYR A 11 -5.58 -6.12 -0.99
CA TYR A 11 -6.65 -5.16 -1.27
C TYR A 11 -7.98 -5.56 -0.63
N TYR A 12 -8.38 -6.83 -0.75
CA TYR A 12 -9.57 -7.38 -0.10
C TYR A 12 -9.55 -7.16 1.42
N THR A 13 -8.40 -7.36 2.05
CA THR A 13 -8.23 -7.14 3.49
C THR A 13 -8.43 -5.68 3.87
N LEU A 14 -7.84 -4.76 3.11
CA LEU A 14 -8.02 -3.31 3.30
C LEU A 14 -9.48 -2.90 3.10
N TYR A 15 -10.11 -3.38 2.03
CA TYR A 15 -11.52 -3.13 1.74
C TYR A 15 -12.42 -3.58 2.90
N LYS A 16 -12.23 -4.81 3.40
CA LYS A 16 -13.05 -5.36 4.48
C LYS A 16 -12.80 -4.68 5.83
N ALA A 17 -11.63 -4.05 6.01
CA ALA A 17 -11.38 -3.22 7.19
C ALA A 17 -12.30 -2.00 7.21
N TRP A 18 -12.58 -1.42 6.04
CA TRP A 18 -13.48 -0.27 5.89
C TRP A 18 -14.95 -0.66 5.82
N SER A 19 -15.28 -1.87 5.37
CA SER A 19 -16.67 -2.32 5.21
C SER A 19 -17.47 -2.44 6.52
N LYS A 20 -16.82 -2.30 7.68
CA LYS A 20 -17.50 -2.25 8.99
C LYS A 20 -17.95 -0.85 9.39
N ASN A 21 -17.50 0.18 8.67
CA ASN A 21 -17.76 1.58 8.98
C ASN A 21 -18.63 2.17 7.86
N ASP A 22 -19.95 2.09 8.05
CA ASP A 22 -20.91 2.72 7.15
C ASP A 22 -20.73 4.23 7.22
N SER A 23 -20.12 4.78 6.18
CA SER A 23 -19.96 6.21 6.02
C SER A 23 -20.66 6.65 4.76
N PRO A 24 -21.53 7.66 4.83
CA PRO A 24 -22.31 8.09 3.68
C PRO A 24 -21.47 8.77 2.58
N PHE A 25 -20.30 9.32 2.92
CA PHE A 25 -19.54 10.18 2.01
C PHE A 25 -18.54 9.47 1.08
N LEU A 26 -17.99 8.31 1.48
CA LEU A 26 -16.92 7.64 0.73
C LEU A 26 -17.22 6.15 0.62
N SER A 27 -17.20 5.61 -0.60
CA SER A 27 -17.37 4.18 -0.83
C SER A 27 -16.20 3.38 -0.22
N ASN A 28 -16.48 2.14 0.19
CA ASN A 28 -15.46 1.25 0.72
C ASN A 28 -14.34 0.97 -0.30
N ASP A 29 -14.69 0.93 -1.58
CA ASP A 29 -13.74 0.79 -2.69
C ASP A 29 -12.74 1.96 -2.70
N PHE A 30 -13.26 3.19 -2.69
CA PHE A 30 -12.43 4.38 -2.74
C PHE A 30 -11.49 4.49 -1.52
N ARG A 31 -11.95 4.10 -0.34
CA ARG A 31 -11.12 4.05 0.88
C ARG A 31 -10.01 3.02 0.77
N ALA A 32 -10.32 1.83 0.25
CA ALA A 32 -9.34 0.78 0.04
C ALA A 32 -8.28 1.21 -0.98
N ASP A 33 -8.71 1.86 -2.07
CA ASP A 33 -7.81 2.45 -3.08
C ASP A 33 -6.86 3.47 -2.45
N ILE A 34 -7.37 4.42 -1.65
CA ILE A 34 -6.53 5.41 -0.95
C ILE A 34 -5.52 4.72 -0.03
N CYS A 35 -5.95 3.76 0.78
CA CYS A 35 -5.05 3.04 1.68
C CYS A 35 -3.94 2.32 0.92
N LEU A 36 -4.28 1.65 -0.19
CA LEU A 36 -3.30 0.94 -0.99
C LEU A 36 -2.33 1.92 -1.68
N ILE A 37 -2.81 3.05 -2.18
CA ILE A 37 -1.98 4.12 -2.76
C ILE A 37 -1.02 4.66 -1.70
N ALA A 38 -1.50 4.96 -0.49
CA ALA A 38 -0.66 5.44 0.60
C ALA A 38 0.45 4.45 0.96
N LEU A 39 0.12 3.16 1.10
CA LEU A 39 1.12 2.12 1.38
C LEU A 39 2.20 2.03 0.29
N LYS A 40 1.82 2.13 -0.98
CA LYS A 40 2.79 2.17 -2.09
C LYS A 40 3.69 3.39 -2.01
N ILE A 41 3.12 4.56 -1.79
CA ILE A 41 3.88 5.82 -1.65
C ILE A 41 4.87 5.71 -0.49
N TRP A 42 4.44 5.17 0.66
CA TRP A 42 5.34 4.98 1.81
C TRP A 42 6.51 4.06 1.47
N ILE A 43 6.27 2.94 0.78
CA ILE A 43 7.36 2.08 0.30
C ILE A 43 8.35 2.86 -0.57
N PHE A 44 7.86 3.69 -1.51
CA PHE A 44 8.74 4.50 -2.36
C PHE A 44 9.55 5.52 -1.56
N ILE A 45 8.94 6.20 -0.57
CA ILE A 45 9.63 7.15 0.31
C ILE A 45 10.74 6.42 1.08
N THR A 46 10.43 5.26 1.63
CA THR A 46 11.39 4.44 2.37
C THR A 46 12.57 4.01 1.49
N ILE A 47 12.31 3.59 0.26
CA ILE A 47 13.37 3.23 -0.70
C ILE A 47 14.23 4.44 -1.05
N ASP A 48 13.62 5.60 -1.35
CA ASP A 48 14.35 6.84 -1.67
C ASP A 48 15.23 7.28 -0.49
N ALA A 49 14.72 7.20 0.73
CA ALA A 49 15.48 7.53 1.94
C ALA A 49 16.73 6.63 2.07
N TYR A 50 16.58 5.30 1.94
CA TYR A 50 17.73 4.39 2.02
C TYR A 50 18.71 4.57 0.87
N LEU A 51 18.24 4.74 -0.37
CA LEU A 51 19.11 5.00 -1.51
C LEU A 51 19.90 6.31 -1.34
N SER A 52 19.25 7.33 -0.81
CA SER A 52 19.89 8.62 -0.54
C SER A 52 20.99 8.51 0.50
N ILE A 53 20.81 7.67 1.52
CA ILE A 53 21.83 7.38 2.54
C ILE A 53 22.99 6.59 1.93
N VAL A 54 22.71 5.51 1.21
CA VAL A 54 23.74 4.63 0.63
C VAL A 54 24.57 5.34 -0.43
N LEU A 55 23.94 6.16 -1.27
CA LEU A 55 24.61 6.88 -2.36
C LEU A 55 25.10 8.28 -1.95
N ASN A 56 24.86 8.67 -0.69
CA ASN A 56 25.16 10.00 -0.16
C ASN A 56 24.57 11.15 -1.02
N ILE A 57 23.37 10.94 -1.56
CA ILE A 57 22.67 11.92 -2.40
C ILE A 57 21.70 12.68 -1.51
N LYS A 58 21.66 14.02 -1.63
CA LYS A 58 20.62 14.82 -0.97
C LYS A 58 19.26 14.50 -1.57
N SER A 59 18.44 13.73 -0.86
CA SER A 59 17.02 13.59 -1.19
C SER A 59 16.33 14.96 -1.07
N LYS A 60 15.75 15.39 -2.19
CA LYS A 60 14.68 16.39 -2.26
C LYS A 60 13.40 15.66 -2.62
N LEU A 61 12.67 15.19 -1.61
CA LEU A 61 11.30 14.72 -1.76
C LEU A 61 10.40 15.94 -2.00
N SER A 62 10.32 16.37 -3.25
CA SER A 62 9.35 17.37 -3.70
C SER A 62 8.37 16.75 -4.67
N ILE A 63 7.08 17.06 -4.49
CA ILE A 63 6.01 16.70 -5.43
C ILE A 63 6.12 17.44 -6.77
N THR A 64 7.01 18.43 -6.88
CA THR A 64 7.32 19.13 -8.14
C THR A 64 8.44 18.46 -8.93
N ASP A 65 9.21 17.58 -8.29
CA ASP A 65 10.37 16.94 -8.91
C ASP A 65 9.98 15.57 -9.46
N LEU A 66 10.63 15.16 -10.55
CA LEU A 66 10.36 13.88 -11.22
C LEU A 66 10.44 12.69 -10.23
N ARG A 67 11.40 12.74 -9.30
CA ARG A 67 11.60 11.73 -8.25
C ARG A 67 10.41 11.60 -7.29
N GLY A 68 9.67 12.69 -7.04
CA GLY A 68 8.47 12.66 -6.20
C GLY A 68 7.20 12.32 -7.00
N ILE A 69 7.09 12.80 -8.24
CA ILE A 69 5.91 12.56 -9.09
C ILE A 69 5.79 11.10 -9.54
N ILE A 70 6.90 10.48 -9.96
CA ILE A 70 6.90 9.11 -10.49
C ILE A 70 6.27 8.11 -9.51
N PRO A 71 6.69 8.03 -8.23
CA PRO A 71 6.04 7.18 -7.23
C PRO A 71 4.53 7.35 -7.13
N VAL A 72 4.05 8.59 -7.15
CA VAL A 72 2.63 8.92 -7.02
C VAL A 72 1.86 8.46 -8.25
N VAL A 73 2.36 8.77 -9.45
CA VAL A 73 1.74 8.34 -10.71
C VAL A 73 1.72 6.81 -10.82
N VAL A 74 2.81 6.13 -10.45
CA VAL A 74 2.86 4.66 -10.44
C VAL A 74 1.88 4.09 -9.42
N ALA A 75 1.82 4.66 -8.21
CA ALA A 75 0.91 4.19 -7.17
C ALA A 75 -0.56 4.34 -7.58
N ILE A 76 -0.94 5.50 -8.12
CA ILE A 76 -2.30 5.77 -8.60
C ILE A 76 -2.61 4.92 -9.83
N GLY A 77 -1.77 4.97 -10.86
CA GLY A 77 -1.99 4.29 -12.13
C GLY A 77 -2.13 2.78 -11.97
N THR A 78 -1.29 2.15 -11.15
CA THR A 78 -1.42 0.71 -10.86
C THR A 78 -2.69 0.39 -10.07
N THR A 79 -3.11 1.25 -9.14
CA THR A 79 -4.34 1.04 -8.36
C THR A 79 -5.57 1.13 -9.27
N LEU A 80 -5.64 2.19 -10.09
CA LEU A 80 -6.71 2.38 -11.07
C LEU A 80 -6.79 1.22 -12.06
N TYR A 81 -5.66 0.78 -12.60
CA TYR A 81 -5.62 -0.32 -13.56
C TYR A 81 -6.14 -1.63 -12.97
N PHE A 82 -5.65 -2.03 -11.79
CA PHE A 82 -5.96 -3.35 -11.22
C PHE A 82 -7.31 -3.43 -10.50
N PHE A 83 -7.76 -2.33 -9.88
CA PHE A 83 -8.93 -2.35 -8.99
C PHE A 83 -10.10 -1.54 -9.54
N THR A 84 -9.86 -0.33 -10.06
CA THR A 84 -10.96 0.53 -10.51
C THR A 84 -11.46 0.16 -11.91
N LEU A 85 -10.56 0.00 -12.89
CA LEU A 85 -10.93 -0.22 -14.29
C LEU A 85 -11.20 -1.69 -14.61
N SER A 86 -10.41 -2.61 -14.03
CA SER A 86 -10.44 -4.00 -14.46
C SER A 86 -11.62 -4.80 -13.90
N ASN A 87 -12.29 -4.37 -12.82
CA ASN A 87 -13.30 -5.13 -12.04
C ASN A 87 -12.92 -6.57 -11.62
N LYS A 88 -11.75 -7.10 -12.02
CA LYS A 88 -11.28 -8.47 -11.78
C LYS A 88 -11.12 -8.78 -10.30
N TRP A 89 -10.87 -7.78 -9.46
CA TRP A 89 -10.74 -7.98 -8.03
C TRP A 89 -12.05 -8.50 -7.38
N LYS A 90 -13.22 -8.20 -7.97
CA LYS A 90 -14.52 -8.65 -7.44
C LYS A 90 -14.69 -10.16 -7.53
N SER A 91 -14.21 -10.82 -8.59
CA SER A 91 -14.25 -12.29 -8.65
C SER A 91 -13.30 -12.94 -7.63
N TYR A 92 -12.18 -12.30 -7.32
CA TYR A 92 -11.31 -12.72 -6.22
C TYR A 92 -11.98 -12.53 -4.85
N PHE A 93 -12.84 -11.52 -4.69
CA PHE A 93 -13.59 -11.29 -3.45
C PHE A 93 -14.44 -12.51 -3.07
N GLU A 94 -15.26 -13.00 -4.00
CA GLU A 94 -16.09 -14.19 -3.79
C GLU A 94 -15.24 -15.43 -3.47
N LEU A 95 -14.13 -15.61 -4.18
CA LEU A 95 -13.18 -16.69 -3.91
C LEU A 95 -12.61 -16.62 -2.49
N PHE A 96 -12.29 -15.43 -1.99
CA PHE A 96 -11.74 -15.23 -0.64
C PHE A 96 -12.79 -15.36 0.45
N GLU A 97 -14.05 -14.99 0.19
CA GLU A 97 -15.16 -15.24 1.11
C GLU A 97 -15.43 -16.73 1.31
N ASN A 98 -15.17 -17.55 0.28
CA ASN A 98 -15.31 -19.01 0.35
C ASN A 98 -14.09 -19.73 0.96
N TRP A 99 -13.02 -19.02 1.34
CA TRP A 99 -11.84 -19.67 1.94
C TRP A 99 -12.12 -20.21 3.35
N PRO A 100 -11.48 -21.34 3.73
CA PRO A 100 -11.52 -21.84 5.10
C PRO A 100 -11.12 -20.77 6.12
N LYS A 101 -11.85 -20.68 7.24
CA LYS A 101 -11.64 -19.66 8.28
C LYS A 101 -10.16 -19.55 8.72
N ARG A 102 -9.48 -20.69 8.88
CA ARG A 102 -8.05 -20.73 9.26
C ARG A 102 -7.15 -20.07 8.21
N LYS A 103 -7.33 -20.41 6.93
CA LYS A 103 -6.56 -19.84 5.82
C LYS A 103 -6.75 -18.33 5.72
N ARG A 104 -8.00 -17.87 5.86
CA ARG A 104 -8.35 -16.44 5.82
C ARG A 104 -7.73 -15.66 6.97
N ARG A 105 -7.77 -16.21 8.20
CA ARG A 105 -7.16 -15.60 9.38
C ARG A 105 -5.65 -15.44 9.21
N THR A 106 -4.95 -16.47 8.76
CA THR A 106 -3.51 -16.39 8.47
C THR A 106 -3.22 -15.33 7.41
N GLY A 107 -4.01 -15.28 6.34
CA GLY A 107 -3.90 -14.24 5.31
C GLY A 107 -4.03 -12.83 5.90
N TYR A 108 -5.06 -12.59 6.71
CA TYR A 108 -5.26 -11.27 7.36
C TYR A 108 -4.08 -10.90 8.25
N THR A 109 -3.59 -11.84 9.07
CA THR A 109 -2.41 -11.59 9.91
C THR A 109 -1.21 -11.18 9.08
N ILE A 110 -0.94 -11.87 7.96
CA ILE A 110 0.19 -11.53 7.07
C ILE A 110 0.04 -10.11 6.50
N VAL A 111 -1.15 -9.75 6.01
CA VAL A 111 -1.39 -8.41 5.44
C VAL A 111 -1.19 -7.33 6.50
N TRP A 112 -1.74 -7.50 7.70
CA TRP A 112 -1.58 -6.51 8.77
C TRP A 112 -0.14 -6.42 9.27
N CYS A 113 0.59 -7.54 9.37
CA CYS A 113 2.02 -7.52 9.67
C CYS A 113 2.81 -6.74 8.60
N LEU A 114 2.49 -6.90 7.32
CA LEU A 114 3.10 -6.12 6.23
C LEU A 114 2.78 -4.63 6.34
N VAL A 115 1.52 -4.26 6.63
CA VAL A 115 1.12 -2.86 6.82
C VAL A 115 1.90 -2.22 7.97
N ILE A 116 1.97 -2.89 9.12
CA ILE A 116 2.74 -2.42 10.29
C ILE A 116 4.22 -2.30 9.93
N PHE A 117 4.78 -3.30 9.25
CA PHE A 117 6.18 -3.28 8.82
C PHE A 117 6.46 -2.06 7.92
N ILE A 118 5.62 -1.80 6.91
CA ILE A 118 5.78 -0.62 6.04
C ILE A 118 5.72 0.68 6.85
N PHE A 119 4.78 0.79 7.79
CA PHE A 119 4.61 1.99 8.61
C PHE A 119 5.83 2.24 9.53
N VAL A 120 6.28 1.19 10.22
CA VAL A 120 7.48 1.24 11.07
C VAL A 120 8.71 1.59 10.24
N ASN A 121 8.87 0.97 9.08
CA ASN A 121 9.99 1.19 8.19
C ASN A 121 10.01 2.63 7.64
N LEU A 122 8.85 3.18 7.27
CA LEU A 122 8.71 4.59 6.93
C LEU A 122 9.23 5.49 8.06
N PHE A 123 8.75 5.29 9.29
CA PHE A 123 9.17 6.09 10.43
C PHE A 123 10.69 6.02 10.65
N PHE A 124 11.26 4.83 10.68
CA PHE A 124 12.71 4.64 10.82
C PHE A 124 13.51 5.29 9.69
N SER A 125 13.10 5.12 8.44
CA SER A 125 13.81 5.69 7.29
C SER A 125 13.82 7.22 7.30
N VAL A 126 12.71 7.85 7.72
CA VAL A 126 12.59 9.30 7.85
C VAL A 126 13.47 9.81 8.99
N GLU A 127 13.44 9.16 10.15
CA GLU A 127 14.27 9.56 11.30
C GLU A 127 15.76 9.42 10.99
N LEU A 128 16.17 8.32 10.35
CA LEU A 128 17.56 8.09 9.94
C LEU A 128 18.04 9.16 8.93
N MET A 129 17.18 9.55 7.98
CA MET A 129 17.50 10.62 7.04
C MET A 129 17.65 11.99 7.74
N LYS A 130 16.86 12.26 8.78
CA LYS A 130 17.00 13.51 9.58
C LYS A 130 18.29 13.52 10.38
N SER A 131 18.67 12.41 11.01
CA SER A 131 19.88 12.35 11.85
C SER A 131 21.16 12.54 11.04
N LEU A 132 21.19 12.09 9.77
CA LEU A 132 22.35 12.21 8.88
C LEU A 132 22.49 13.58 8.19
N LYS A 133 21.44 14.43 8.25
CA LYS A 133 21.45 15.79 7.69
C LYS A 133 21.83 16.87 8.73
N ARG A 134 21.97 16.52 10.01
CA ARG A 134 22.55 17.38 11.06
C ARG A 134 24.07 17.23 11.08
#